data_AF-A0A9P9HJJ3-F1
#
_entry.id   AF-A0A9P9HJJ3-F1
#
_cell.length_a   1.000
_cell.length_b   1.000
_cell.length_c   1.000
_cell.angle_alpha   90.00
_cell.angle_beta   90.00
_cell.angle_gamma   90.00
#
_symmetry.space_group_name_H-M   'P 1'
#
loop_
_entity.id
_entity.type
_entity.pdbx_description
1 polymer ?
#
loop_
_entity_poly.entity_id
_entity_poly.type
_entity_poly.pdbx_seq_one_letter_code
_entity_poly.pdbx_strand_id
1 'polypeptide(L)'
;MDTASSLNTSSPKPRSFIHRTRTGCRTCRHRKVKCDEKKPICTQCFKGSRTCDWSSTETQRQRTKRRPNATACEACRDKKLKCVGNVQDACERCNAMAIDCV
;
A
#
# COMPACT_ATOMS: atom_id res chain seq x y z
N MET A 1 23.50 -55.17 15.74
CA MET A 1 22.36 -55.12 14.81
C MET A 1 21.19 -54.68 15.65
N ASP A 2 20.54 -53.54 15.51
CA ASP A 2 20.46 -52.44 14.55
C ASP A 2 19.35 -51.56 15.19
N THR A 3 19.24 -50.25 15.16
CA THR A 3 19.90 -49.12 14.52
C THR A 3 19.36 -47.92 15.34
N ALA A 4 20.19 -46.92 15.65
CA ALA A 4 19.68 -45.68 16.22
C ALA A 4 18.71 -45.01 15.22
N SER A 5 17.43 -44.87 15.58
CA SER A 5 16.44 -44.17 14.76
C SER A 5 16.34 -42.72 15.21
N SER A 6 17.12 -41.85 14.57
CA SER A 6 17.08 -40.40 14.76
C SER A 6 15.78 -39.82 14.20
N LEU A 7 14.89 -39.39 15.09
CA LEU A 7 13.70 -38.62 14.71
C LEU A 7 14.11 -37.20 14.31
N ASN A 8 14.21 -36.98 13.01
CA ASN A 8 14.53 -35.68 12.43
C ASN A 8 13.27 -34.80 12.37
N THR A 9 12.94 -34.17 13.49
CA THR A 9 11.80 -33.24 13.60
C THR A 9 12.19 -31.88 13.02
N SER A 10 12.05 -31.72 11.70
CA SER A 10 12.28 -30.45 11.01
C SER A 10 11.04 -29.54 11.15
N SER A 11 10.94 -28.88 12.30
CA SER A 11 9.89 -27.88 12.55
C SER A 11 10.02 -26.70 11.57
N PRO A 12 8.91 -26.22 10.96
CA PRO A 12 8.96 -25.09 10.03
C PRO A 12 9.39 -23.83 10.78
N LYS A 13 10.57 -23.31 10.41
CA LYS A 13 11.08 -22.05 10.96
C LYS A 13 10.07 -20.93 10.68
N PRO A 14 9.70 -20.12 11.69
CA PRO A 14 8.83 -18.97 11.47
C PRO A 14 9.47 -18.07 10.41
N ARG A 15 8.70 -17.75 9.37
CA ARG A 15 9.19 -16.86 8.30
C ARG A 15 9.52 -15.51 8.92
N SER A 16 10.81 -15.20 9.01
CA SER A 16 11.27 -13.90 9.46
C SER A 16 10.62 -12.82 8.59
N PHE A 17 10.18 -11.75 9.23
CA PHE A 17 9.62 -10.61 8.52
C PHE A 17 10.73 -9.97 7.68
N ILE A 18 10.79 -10.31 6.40
CA ILE A 18 11.80 -9.76 5.49
C ILE A 18 11.47 -8.29 5.27
N HIS A 19 12.25 -7.41 5.90
CA HIS A 19 12.26 -5.99 5.59
C HIS A 19 12.68 -5.80 4.14
N ARG A 20 11.73 -5.41 3.30
CA ARG A 20 11.99 -5.14 1.89
C ARG A 20 12.82 -3.88 1.78
N THR A 21 13.96 -3.97 1.11
CA THR A 21 14.83 -2.80 0.90
C THR A 21 14.11 -1.74 0.05
N ARG A 22 14.24 -0.47 0.43
CA ARG A 22 13.66 0.69 -0.29
C ARG A 22 14.60 1.21 -1.38
N THR A 23 15.55 0.41 -1.83
CA THR A 23 16.64 0.80 -2.76
C THR A 23 16.51 0.14 -4.13
N GLY A 24 15.81 -1.00 -4.26
CA GLY A 24 15.58 -1.65 -5.56
C GLY A 24 14.82 -0.80 -6.59
N CYS A 25 14.90 -1.12 -7.89
CA CYS A 25 14.14 -0.39 -8.92
C CYS A 25 12.62 -0.49 -8.69
N ARG A 26 11.85 0.50 -9.17
CA ARG A 26 10.40 0.55 -9.03
C ARG A 26 9.72 -0.68 -9.59
N THR A 27 10.19 -1.17 -10.73
CA THR A 27 9.65 -2.37 -11.37
C THR A 27 9.74 -3.58 -10.45
N CYS A 28 10.89 -3.83 -9.82
CA CYS A 28 11.04 -4.93 -8.88
C CYS A 28 10.21 -4.73 -7.60
N ARG A 29 10.12 -3.50 -7.08
CA ARG A 29 9.27 -3.17 -5.92
C ARG A 29 7.80 -3.45 -6.20
N HIS A 30 7.28 -2.96 -7.32
CA HIS A 30 5.89 -3.17 -7.74
C HIS A 30 5.58 -4.66 -7.90
N ARG A 31 6.53 -5.41 -8.48
CA ARG A 31 6.41 -6.86 -8.66
C ARG A 31 6.72 -7.68 -7.42
N LYS A 32 7.12 -7.06 -6.32
CA LYS A 32 7.43 -7.72 -5.04
C LYS A 32 8.54 -8.79 -5.16
N VAL A 33 9.52 -8.57 -6.04
CA VAL A 33 10.68 -9.46 -6.25
C VAL A 33 11.97 -8.79 -5.75
N LYS A 34 12.97 -9.60 -5.37
CA LYS A 34 14.29 -9.07 -4.94
C LYS A 34 14.96 -8.35 -6.11
N CYS A 35 15.45 -7.14 -5.87
CA CYS A 35 16.25 -6.39 -6.81
C CYS A 35 17.73 -6.53 -6.44
N ASP A 36 18.58 -6.70 -7.44
CA ASP A 36 20.04 -6.77 -7.32
C ASP A 36 20.73 -5.39 -7.47
N GLU A 37 19.95 -4.32 -7.62
CA GLU A 37 20.43 -2.92 -7.58
C GLU A 37 21.43 -2.50 -8.67
N LYS A 38 21.71 -3.38 -9.64
CA LYS A 38 22.55 -3.07 -10.81
C LYS A 38 21.90 -2.01 -11.71
N LYS A 39 22.69 -1.03 -12.14
CA LYS A 39 22.32 0.04 -13.08
C LYS A 39 23.06 -0.18 -14.43
N PRO A 40 22.49 0.22 -15.58
CA PRO A 40 21.20 0.92 -15.77
C PRO A 40 19.97 0.00 -15.66
N ILE A 41 20.14 -1.31 -15.84
CA ILE A 41 19.06 -2.31 -15.78
C ILE A 41 19.45 -3.39 -14.77
N CYS A 42 18.55 -3.70 -13.83
CA CYS A 42 18.77 -4.77 -12.87
C CYS A 42 18.57 -6.15 -13.51
N THR A 43 19.24 -7.20 -13.00
CA THR A 43 19.23 -8.55 -13.60
C THR A 43 17.80 -9.09 -13.74
N GLN A 44 16.93 -8.83 -12.76
CA GLN A 44 15.54 -9.30 -12.78
C GLN A 44 14.69 -8.62 -13.85
N CYS A 45 14.96 -7.34 -14.15
CA CYS A 45 14.30 -6.63 -15.24
C CYS A 45 14.85 -7.07 -16.60
N PHE A 46 16.17 -7.27 -16.71
CA PHE A 46 16.83 -7.74 -17.93
C PHE A 46 16.33 -9.13 -18.35
N LYS A 47 16.43 -10.13 -17.47
CA LYS A 47 15.90 -11.49 -17.72
C LYS A 47 14.40 -11.49 -17.99
N GLY A 48 13.73 -10.47 -17.47
CA GLY A 48 12.30 -10.30 -17.58
C GLY A 48 11.84 -9.58 -18.83
N SER A 49 12.74 -9.02 -19.64
CA SER A 49 12.45 -8.09 -20.74
C SER A 49 11.48 -6.99 -20.30
N ARG A 50 11.74 -6.37 -19.14
CA ARG A 50 10.90 -5.31 -18.55
C ARG A 50 11.67 -4.00 -18.45
N THR A 51 10.94 -2.91 -18.58
CA THR A 51 11.44 -1.57 -18.27
C THR A 51 11.96 -1.51 -16.84
N CYS A 52 13.22 -1.14 -16.66
CA CYS A 52 13.83 -0.96 -15.35
C CYS A 52 13.74 0.51 -14.95
N ASP A 53 12.77 0.84 -14.11
CA ASP A 53 12.52 2.22 -13.69
C ASP A 53 13.21 2.51 -12.35
N TRP A 54 14.17 3.44 -12.35
CA TRP A 54 14.88 3.92 -11.16
C TRP A 54 14.34 5.25 -10.63
N SER A 55 13.31 5.82 -11.24
CA SER A 55 12.72 7.07 -10.76
C SER A 55 12.22 6.92 -9.32
N SER A 56 12.32 7.98 -8.54
CA SER A 56 11.82 8.05 -7.17
C SER A 56 10.42 8.67 -7.13
N THR A 57 9.50 8.28 -8.01
CA THR A 57 8.10 8.67 -7.81
C THR A 57 7.48 7.68 -6.82
N GLU A 58 7.83 7.83 -5.55
CA GLU A 58 6.92 7.46 -4.47
C GLU A 58 5.73 8.38 -4.68
N THR A 59 4.70 7.89 -5.40
CA THR A 59 3.41 8.57 -5.43
C THR A 59 3.00 8.66 -3.99
N GLN A 60 3.27 9.80 -3.36
CA GLN A 60 2.72 10.11 -2.06
C GLN A 60 1.23 10.04 -2.30
N ARG A 61 0.66 8.88 -1.96
CA ARG A 61 -0.77 8.69 -1.92
C ARG A 61 -1.16 9.71 -0.89
N GLN A 62 -1.60 10.89 -1.36
CA GLN A 62 -1.91 12.00 -0.48
C GLN A 62 -3.00 11.43 0.42
N ARG A 63 -2.59 11.04 1.63
CA ARG A 63 -3.51 10.73 2.70
C ARG A 63 -4.05 12.10 3.06
N THR A 64 -4.96 12.62 2.24
CA THR A 64 -5.72 13.82 2.58
C THR A 64 -6.24 13.52 3.96
N LYS A 65 -5.81 14.31 4.97
CA LYS A 65 -6.24 14.10 6.36
C LYS A 65 -7.75 13.92 6.30
N ARG A 66 -8.21 12.70 6.58
CA ARG A 66 -9.65 12.45 6.62
C ARG A 66 -10.15 13.34 7.76
N ARG A 67 -11.02 14.30 7.47
CA ARG A 67 -11.69 15.04 8.52
C ARG A 67 -12.33 14.02 9.47
N PRO A 68 -12.16 14.17 10.79
CA PRO A 68 -12.78 13.26 11.74
C PRO A 68 -14.29 13.27 11.51
N ASN A 69 -14.93 12.11 11.67
CA ASN A 69 -16.37 11.97 11.42
C ASN A 69 -17.18 12.99 12.22
N ALA A 70 -16.72 13.34 13.44
CA ALA A 70 -17.30 14.32 14.34
C ALA A 70 -17.47 15.75 13.75
N THR A 71 -16.79 16.09 12.64
CA THR A 71 -16.95 17.40 11.97
C THR A 71 -17.60 17.30 10.58
N ALA A 72 -18.07 16.11 10.19
CA ALA A 72 -18.92 15.92 9.03
C ALA A 72 -20.40 16.23 9.37
N CYS A 73 -21.20 16.63 8.37
CA CYS A 73 -22.66 16.66 8.50
C CYS A 73 -23.22 15.23 8.63
N GLU A 74 -24.33 15.07 9.34
CA GLU A 74 -25.08 13.84 9.59
C GLU A 74 -25.34 13.06 8.29
N ALA A 75 -25.83 13.75 7.25
CA ALA A 75 -26.08 13.12 5.94
C ALA A 75 -24.83 12.46 5.33
N CYS A 76 -23.65 13.06 5.50
CA CYS A 76 -22.40 12.46 5.07
C CYS A 76 -21.92 11.34 6.00
N ARG A 77 -22.19 11.40 7.31
CA ARG A 77 -21.84 10.34 8.26
C ARG A 77 -22.60 9.06 7.94
N ASP A 78 -23.91 9.16 7.77
CA ASP A 78 -24.80 8.01 7.55
C ASP A 78 -24.50 7.31 6.23
N LYS A 79 -24.29 8.10 5.19
CA LYS A 79 -23.94 7.60 3.85
C LYS A 79 -22.46 7.25 3.72
N LYS A 80 -21.66 7.40 4.80
CA LYS A 80 -20.21 7.17 4.84
C LYS A 80 -19.46 7.91 3.73
N LEU A 81 -19.93 9.11 3.39
CA LEU A 81 -19.37 9.97 2.37
C LEU A 81 -18.26 10.85 2.95
N LYS A 82 -17.34 11.29 2.09
CA LYS A 82 -16.31 12.27 2.47
C LYS A 82 -16.95 13.66 2.54
N CYS A 83 -17.28 14.12 3.73
CA CYS A 83 -17.73 15.51 3.96
C CYS A 83 -16.56 16.48 3.74
N VAL A 84 -16.75 17.45 2.84
CA VAL A 84 -15.77 18.48 2.47
C VAL A 84 -16.46 19.85 2.37
N GLY A 85 -15.70 20.93 2.54
CA GLY A 85 -16.24 22.29 2.52
C GLY A 85 -16.79 22.76 3.88
N ASN A 86 -17.58 23.84 3.85
CA ASN A 86 -18.22 24.42 5.03
C ASN A 86 -19.56 23.71 5.32
N VAL A 87 -19.88 23.49 6.59
CA VAL A 87 -21.16 22.89 7.04
C VAL A 87 -22.16 23.95 7.51
N GLN A 88 -21.81 25.23 7.45
CA GLN A 88 -22.67 26.33 7.90
C GLN A 88 -23.89 26.55 6.99
N ASP A 89 -23.77 26.23 5.70
CA ASP A 89 -24.86 26.28 4.72
C ASP A 89 -25.13 24.89 4.13
N ALA A 90 -24.16 24.34 3.38
CA ALA A 90 -24.16 22.95 2.95
C ALA A 90 -22.75 22.52 2.53
N CYS A 91 -22.36 21.30 2.91
CA CYS A 91 -21.09 20.75 2.46
C CYS A 91 -21.12 20.50 0.93
N GLU A 92 -19.98 20.57 0.26
CA GLU A 92 -19.93 20.47 -1.21
C GLU A 92 -20.55 19.15 -1.72
N ARG A 93 -20.47 18.09 -0.90
CA ARG A 93 -21.02 16.78 -1.24
C ARG A 93 -22.54 16.75 -1.13
N CYS A 94 -23.11 17.34 -0.07
CA CYS A 94 -24.55 17.47 0.08
C CYS A 94 -25.12 18.39 -1.00
N ASN A 95 -24.44 19.50 -1.31
CA ASN A 95 -24.82 20.40 -2.41
C ASN A 95 -24.82 19.66 -3.76
N ALA A 96 -23.73 18.94 -4.10
CA ALA A 96 -23.63 18.20 -5.35
C ALA A 96 -24.65 17.07 -5.49
N MET A 97 -25.13 16.52 -4.38
CA MET A 97 -26.11 15.45 -4.36
C MET A 97 -27.54 15.93 -4.12
N ALA A 98 -27.75 17.25 -3.97
CA ALA A 98 -29.03 17.83 -3.56
C ALA A 98 -29.63 17.14 -2.33
N ILE A 99 -28.79 16.87 -1.33
CA ILE A 99 -29.19 16.28 -0.04
C ILE A 99 -29.17 17.39 1.01
N ASP A 100 -30.13 17.35 1.94
CA ASP A 100 -30.14 18.23 3.09
C ASP A 100 -28.90 18.03 3.98
N CYS A 101 -28.24 19.12 4.36
CA CYS A 101 -26.94 19.11 5.02
C CYS A 101 -27.07 19.49 6.49
N VAL A 102 -27.65 18.59 7.29
CA VAL A 102 -27.71 18.67 8.75
C VAL A 102 -26.45 18.05 9.37
#